data_AF-A0A1H0EJL3-F1
#
_entry.id   AF-A0A1H0EJL3-F1
#
_cell.length_a   1.000
_cell.length_b   1.000
_cell.length_c   1.000
_cell.angle_alpha   90.00
_cell.angle_beta   90.00
_cell.angle_gamma   90.00
#
_symmetry.space_group_name_H-M   'P 1'
#
loop_
_entity.id
_entity.type
_entity.pdbx_description
1 polymer ?
#
loop_
_entity_poly.entity_id
_entity_poly.type
_entity_poly.pdbx_seq_one_letter_code
_entity_poly.pdbx_strand_id
1 'polypeptide(L)' 'MQNPSKPVDDPMMHKLVALVRERLPNSAQQGRVLLLEQLRALEREALERGADPGTLRSIHATQAFVQRCDPLPDA' A
#
# COMPACT_ATOMS: atom_id res chain seq x y z
N MET A 1 -10.87 19.80 24.43
CA MET A 1 -9.61 19.78 23.65
C MET A 1 -9.76 18.74 22.55
N GLN A 2 -10.15 19.17 21.35
CA GLN A 2 -10.15 18.29 20.17
C GLN A 2 -8.80 18.51 19.48
N ASN A 3 -7.94 17.51 19.49
CA ASN A 3 -6.77 17.51 18.61
C ASN A 3 -7.31 17.45 17.17
N PRO A 4 -7.00 18.42 16.29
CA PRO A 4 -7.26 18.22 14.89
C PRO A 4 -6.32 17.10 14.43
N SER A 5 -6.88 15.92 14.18
CA SER A 5 -6.24 14.89 13.35
C SER A 5 -5.81 15.61 12.08
N LYS A 6 -4.51 15.90 11.96
CA LYS A 6 -3.95 16.53 10.77
C LYS A 6 -4.42 15.72 9.57
N PRO A 7 -4.83 16.41 8.49
CA PRO A 7 -5.32 15.75 7.30
C PRO A 7 -4.26 14.76 6.82
N VAL A 8 -4.76 13.74 6.14
CA VAL A 8 -4.07 12.65 5.47
C VAL A 8 -3.23 13.19 4.29
N ASP A 9 -2.39 14.20 4.55
CA ASP A 9 -1.50 14.86 3.60
C ASP A 9 -0.10 14.24 3.69
N ASP A 10 -0.06 12.93 3.97
CA ASP A 10 1.15 12.17 3.87
C ASP A 10 1.33 11.77 2.40
N PRO A 11 2.42 12.20 1.74
CA PRO A 11 2.62 11.94 0.32
C PRO A 11 2.70 10.44 0.00
N MET A 12 3.05 9.60 0.98
CA MET A 12 3.05 8.14 0.78
C MET A 12 1.64 7.58 0.79
N MET A 13 0.71 8.15 1.56
CA MET A 13 -0.70 7.77 1.47
C MET A 13 -1.29 8.12 0.09
N HIS A 14 -0.96 9.28 -0.47
CA HIS A 14 -1.40 9.63 -1.83
C HIS A 14 -0.84 8.65 -2.88
N LYS A 15 0.43 8.27 -2.77
CA LYS A 15 1.05 7.25 -3.62
C LYS A 15 0.37 5.89 -3.47
N LEU A 16 0.05 5.48 -2.23
CA LEU A 16 -0.67 4.24 -1.95
C LEU A 16 -2.04 4.23 -2.65
N VAL A 17 -2.82 5.30 -2.51
CA VAL A 17 -4.14 5.41 -3.16
C VAL A 17 -4.01 5.35 -4.68
N ALA A 18 -3.03 6.02 -5.28
CA ALA A 18 -2.79 5.98 -6.71
C ALA A 18 -2.45 4.56 -7.21
N LEU A 19 -1.54 3.87 -6.51
CA LEU A 19 -1.15 2.49 -6.79
C LEU A 19 -2.33 1.52 -6.79
N VAL A 20 -3.15 1.62 -5.75
CA VAL A 20 -4.33 0.77 -5.58
C VAL A 20 -5.37 1.02 -6.67
N ARG A 21 -5.61 2.30 -7.03
CA ARG A 21 -6.57 2.66 -8.08
C ARG A 21 -6.12 2.27 -9.49
N GLU A 22 -4.82 2.36 -9.79
CA GLU A 22 -4.29 2.02 -11.11
C GLU A 22 -4.32 0.50 -11.38
N ARG A 23 -4.06 -0.32 -10.35
CA ARG A 23 -3.74 -1.75 -10.55
C ARG A 23 -4.83 -2.73 -10.15
N LEU A 24 -5.74 -2.38 -9.24
CA LEU A 24 -6.89 -3.23 -8.92
C LEU A 24 -7.85 -3.53 -10.10
N PRO A 25 -8.08 -2.63 -11.08
CA PRO A 25 -9.02 -2.94 -12.16
C PRO A 25 -8.53 -4.05 -13.11
N ASN A 26 -7.23 -4.38 -13.11
CA ASN A 26 -6.67 -5.48 -13.91
C ASN A 26 -6.37 -6.70 -13.03
N SER A 27 -7.37 -7.56 -12.90
CA SER A 27 -7.36 -8.83 -12.14
C SER A 27 -6.51 -9.94 -12.77
N ALA A 28 -5.43 -9.60 -13.47
CA ALA A 28 -4.46 -10.59 -13.94
C ALA A 28 -3.44 -10.86 -12.82
N GLN A 29 -3.11 -12.13 -12.60
CA GLN A 29 -2.17 -12.56 -11.55
C GLN A 29 -0.82 -11.81 -11.63
N GLN A 30 -0.33 -11.54 -12.84
CA GLN A 30 0.87 -10.72 -13.09
C GLN A 30 0.73 -9.27 -12.61
N GLY A 31 -0.46 -8.67 -12.74
CA GLY A 31 -0.74 -7.32 -12.25
C GLY A 31 -0.74 -7.24 -10.72
N ARG A 32 -1.11 -8.32 -10.03
CA ARG A 32 -1.09 -8.41 -8.56
C ARG A 32 0.30 -8.64 -8.00
N VAL A 33 1.13 -9.47 -8.65
CA VAL A 33 2.55 -9.61 -8.29
C VAL A 33 3.27 -8.28 -8.41
N LEU A 34 3.09 -7.58 -9.53
CA LEU A 34 3.67 -6.25 -9.74
C LEU A 34 3.17 -5.23 -8.71
N LEU A 35 1.88 -5.27 -8.36
CA LEU A 35 1.33 -4.41 -7.31
C LEU A 35 1.98 -4.70 -5.94
N LEU A 36 2.22 -5.97 -5.59
CA LEU A 36 2.91 -6.31 -4.35
C LEU A 36 4.35 -5.81 -4.33
N GLU A 37 5.08 -5.92 -5.43
CA GLU A 37 6.44 -5.36 -5.53
C GLU A 37 6.45 -3.84 -5.37
N GLN A 38 5.49 -3.15 -6.00
CA GLN A 38 5.35 -1.70 -5.85
C GLN A 38 4.96 -1.28 -4.43
N LEU A 39 4.09 -2.04 -3.76
CA LEU A 39 3.73 -1.80 -2.36
C LEU A 39 4.91 -2.04 -1.40
N ARG A 40 5.77 -3.02 -1.67
CA ARG A 40 7.02 -3.24 -0.90
C ARG A 40 8.03 -2.12 -1.14
N ALA A 41 8.13 -1.61 -2.37
CA ALA A 41 8.96 -0.46 -2.67
C ALA A 41 8.46 0.81 -1.95
N LEU A 42 7.15 1.04 -1.95
CA LEU A 42 6.53 2.16 -1.24
C LEU A 42 6.75 2.06 0.28
N GLU A 43 6.68 0.87 0.86
CA GLU A 43 6.98 0.64 2.28
C GLU A 43 8.42 1.05 2.63
N ARG A 44 9.40 0.63 1.82
CA ARG A 44 10.80 1.03 2.02
C ARG A 44 10.96 2.55 1.94
N GLU A 45 10.38 3.17 0.91
CA GLU A 45 10.43 4.64 0.76
C GLU A 45 9.77 5.34 1.96
N ALA A 46 8.64 4.82 2.45
CA ALA A 46 7.95 5.35 3.62
C ALA A 46 8.80 5.23 4.90
N LEU A 47 9.50 4.11 5.10
CA LEU A 47 10.42 3.92 6.23
C LEU A 47 11.62 4.87 6.13
N GLU A 48 12.24 4.98 4.95
CA GLU A 48 13.40 5.87 4.72
C GLU A 48 13.06 7.34 4.96
N ARG A 49 11.84 7.75 4.63
CA ARG A 49 11.37 9.13 4.82
C ARG A 49 10.73 9.38 6.19
N GLY A 50 10.66 8.38 7.06
CA GLY A 50 10.05 8.52 8.38
C GLY A 50 8.54 8.81 8.33
N ALA A 51 7.83 8.19 7.38
CA ALA A 51 6.39 8.33 7.23
C ALA A 51 5.63 7.96 8.50
N ASP A 52 4.45 8.55 8.67
CA ASP A 52 3.64 8.31 9.84
C ASP A 52 3.29 6.82 10.03
N PRO A 53 3.23 6.33 11.29
CA PRO A 53 2.84 4.96 11.59
C PRO A 53 1.46 4.58 11.01
N GLY A 54 0.57 5.55 10.84
CA GLY A 54 -0.72 5.36 10.17
C GLY A 54 -0.60 4.97 8.70
N THR A 55 0.34 5.59 7.99
CA THR A 55 0.61 5.26 6.59
C THR A 55 1.25 3.89 6.46
N LEU A 56 2.25 3.56 7.29
CA LEU A 56 2.88 2.23 7.29
C LEU A 56 1.87 1.12 7.53
N ARG A 57 0.97 1.28 8.52
CA ARG A 57 -0.13 0.33 8.76
C ARG A 57 -1.05 0.17 7.55
N SER A 58 -1.33 1.25 6.84
CA SER A 58 -2.19 1.22 5.66
C SER A 58 -1.53 0.51 4.47
N ILE A 59 -0.22 0.71 4.29
CA ILE A 59 0.58 -0.01 3.29
C ILE A 59 0.57 -1.52 3.62
N HIS A 60 0.84 -1.91 4.87
CA HIS A 60 0.79 -3.31 5.30
C HIS A 60 -0.58 -3.95 5.12
N ALA A 61 -1.65 -3.25 5.50
CA ALA A 61 -3.02 -3.74 5.33
C ALA A 61 -3.34 -3.98 3.84
N THR A 62 -2.87 -3.08 2.96
CA THR A 62 -3.04 -3.23 1.51
C THR A 62 -2.26 -4.42 0.97
N GLN A 63 -1.00 -4.60 1.38
CA GLN A 63 -0.20 -5.78 1.00
C GLN A 63 -0.89 -7.09 1.42
N ALA A 64 -1.37 -7.16 2.67
CA ALA A 64 -2.07 -8.33 3.19
C ALA A 64 -3.37 -8.61 2.43
N PHE A 65 -4.11 -7.55 2.06
CA PHE A 65 -5.32 -7.68 1.24
C PHE A 65 -4.99 -8.27 -0.14
N VAL A 66 -3.99 -7.72 -0.84
CA VAL A 66 -3.60 -8.20 -2.18
C VAL A 66 -3.12 -9.65 -2.13
N GLN A 67 -2.35 -10.04 -1.11
CA GLN A 67 -1.91 -11.43 -0.90
C GLN A 67 -3.07 -12.39 -0.62
N ARG A 68 -4.08 -11.98 0.15
CA ARG A 68 -5.26 -12.82 0.43
C ARG A 68 -6.15 -13.03 -0.79
N CYS A 69 -6.17 -12.06 -1.71
CA CYS A 69 -6.94 -12.17 -2.95
C CYS A 69 -6.29 -13.11 -3.99
N ASP A 70 -5.01 -13.45 -3.82
CA ASP A 70 -4.27 -14.33 -4.73
C ASP A 70 -3.38 -15.24 -3.87
N PRO A 71 -3.91 -16.36 -3.33
CA PRO A 71 -3.04 -17.36 -2.74
C PRO A 71 -2.13 -17.84 -3.87
N LEU A 72 -0.87 -17.42 -3.87
CA LEU A 72 0.13 -18.07 -4.70
C LEU A 72 0.02 -19.57 -4.36
N PRO A 73 -0.24 -20.45 -5.34
CA PRO A 73 -0.09 -21.87 -5.07
C PRO A 73 1.34 -22.06 -4.57
N ASP A 74 1.48 -22.64 -3.38
CA ASP A 74 2.76 -23.09 -2.84
C ASP A 74 3.54 -23.79 -3.98
N ALA A 75 4.71 -23.25 -4.29
CA ALA A 75 5.62 -23.81 -5.27
C ALA A 75 6.51 -24.87 -4.61
#